data_AF-A0AAW1XBS9-F1
#
_entry.id   AF-A0AAW1XBS9-F1
#
_cell.length_a   1.000
_cell.length_b   1.000
_cell.length_c   1.000
_cell.angle_alpha   90.00
_cell.angle_beta   90.00
_cell.angle_gamma   90.00
#
_symmetry.space_group_name_H-M   'P 1'
#
loop_
_entity.id
_entity.type
_entity.pdbx_description
1 polymer ?
#
loop_
_entity_poly.entity_id
_entity_poly.type
_entity_poly.pdbx_seq_one_letter_code
_entity_poly.pdbx_strand_id
1 'polypeptide(L)'
;MTVGLPDSGAYMEHRYAGPSDISVLGLNTGTLDLTKNGWGHQVGLNGEKVQVFNEEGSKQVQWSESKGAKKALTWYNTYFDAPEGNEPVAIRMTGMGKGMIWVNGKSIGRHWMSFLSPLGQPTQSEYHIPRSFIKPTQNFLVVLEEEPAEPNSIEIVTVNRDTICSFITEYHPPNVKSWARQNSVFRPVLDVVRTSAELKCPNHKKVVAVEFASFGDPTGSCGSYALGKCNSPVSKEVVEQHCLGKTSCVVPIDRKLFFKNNDGCPDIKKTLAIQVKCTL
;
A
#
# COMPACT_ATOMS: atom_id res chain seq x y z
N MET A 1 6.26 20.19 -7.82
CA MET A 1 5.41 19.03 -8.20
C MET A 1 4.14 19.06 -7.36
N THR A 2 2.95 18.87 -7.95
CA THR A 2 1.72 18.65 -7.16
C THR A 2 1.68 17.19 -6.68
N VAL A 3 1.17 16.95 -5.47
CA VAL A 3 1.07 15.60 -4.89
C VAL A 3 -0.37 15.12 -4.97
N GLY A 4 -0.79 14.81 -6.20
CA GLY A 4 -2.20 14.62 -6.51
C GLY A 4 -2.95 15.94 -6.59
N LEU A 5 -4.21 15.85 -7.01
CA LEU A 5 -5.17 16.95 -6.99
C LEU A 5 -6.34 16.54 -6.09
N PRO A 6 -7.09 17.51 -5.52
CA PRO A 6 -8.28 17.20 -4.74
C PRO A 6 -9.26 16.32 -5.53
N ASP A 7 -9.82 15.30 -4.87
CA ASP A 7 -10.70 14.30 -5.48
C ASP A 7 -12.08 14.19 -4.79
N SER A 8 -12.30 14.94 -3.71
CA SER A 8 -13.59 15.04 -3.01
C SER A 8 -13.89 16.45 -2.50
N GLY A 9 -15.18 16.82 -2.52
CA GLY A 9 -15.69 18.12 -2.07
C GLY A 9 -16.49 18.88 -3.14
N ALA A 10 -17.18 19.95 -2.74
CA ALA A 10 -17.86 20.85 -3.66
C ALA A 10 -16.89 21.87 -4.27
N TYR A 11 -17.13 22.28 -5.52
CA TYR A 11 -16.38 23.31 -6.24
C TYR A 11 -14.87 23.03 -6.37
N MET A 12 -14.48 21.76 -6.58
CA MET A 12 -13.07 21.37 -6.66
C MET A 12 -12.33 22.01 -7.84
N GLU A 13 -13.02 22.31 -8.92
CA GLU A 13 -12.51 23.00 -10.09
C GLU A 13 -12.03 24.44 -9.80
N HIS A 14 -12.46 25.04 -8.70
CA HIS A 14 -12.01 26.36 -8.24
C HIS A 14 -10.76 26.30 -7.35
N ARG A 15 -10.27 25.09 -7.01
CA ARG A 15 -9.03 24.94 -6.23
C ARG A 15 -7.82 25.10 -7.15
N TYR A 16 -6.92 25.99 -6.76
CA TYR A 16 -5.64 26.20 -7.44
C TYR A 16 -4.48 25.68 -6.60
N ALA A 17 -3.38 25.35 -7.27
CA ALA A 17 -2.14 24.90 -6.64
C ALA A 17 -0.96 25.73 -7.17
N GLY A 18 -0.01 26.03 -6.28
CA GLY A 18 1.16 26.86 -6.58
C GLY A 18 1.07 28.25 -5.94
N PRO A 19 2.15 29.04 -6.05
CA PRO A 19 2.20 30.39 -5.48
C PRO A 19 1.18 31.33 -6.14
N SER A 20 0.39 32.05 -5.34
CA SER A 20 -0.57 33.06 -5.81
C SER A 20 -0.14 34.49 -5.47
N ASP A 21 0.52 34.69 -4.33
CA ASP A 21 0.91 35.98 -3.79
C ASP A 21 2.35 35.89 -3.27
N ILE A 22 3.17 36.90 -3.57
CA ILE A 22 4.59 36.91 -3.21
C ILE A 22 4.95 38.30 -2.69
N SER A 23 5.43 38.36 -1.45
CA SER A 23 5.93 39.59 -0.84
C SER A 23 7.28 39.37 -0.16
N VAL A 24 8.08 40.43 -0.10
CA VAL A 24 9.38 40.44 0.57
C VAL A 24 9.40 41.56 1.61
N LEU A 25 9.70 41.21 2.86
CA LEU A 25 9.88 42.18 3.93
C LEU A 25 11.29 42.78 3.85
N GLY A 26 11.39 44.05 3.49
CA GLY A 26 12.64 44.78 3.54
C GLY A 26 12.91 45.32 4.95
N LEU A 27 14.15 45.16 5.42
CA LEU A 27 14.56 45.61 6.76
C LEU A 27 14.26 47.10 7.03
N ASN A 28 14.38 47.96 6.01
CA ASN A 28 14.18 49.42 6.11
C ASN A 28 13.19 50.00 5.07
N THR A 29 12.64 49.18 4.16
CA THR A 29 11.82 49.65 3.03
C THR A 29 10.34 49.25 3.13
N GLY A 30 9.96 48.59 4.23
CA GLY A 30 8.64 48.00 4.37
C GLY A 30 8.45 46.75 3.51
N THR A 31 7.20 46.32 3.35
CA THR A 31 6.83 45.15 2.55
C THR A 31 6.73 45.52 1.08
N LEU A 32 7.49 44.82 0.24
CA LEU A 32 7.41 44.93 -1.21
C LEU A 32 6.58 43.78 -1.76
N ASP A 33 5.48 44.10 -2.45
CA ASP A 33 4.67 43.14 -3.19
C ASP A 33 5.30 42.87 -4.57
N LEU A 34 5.61 41.61 -4.86
CA LEU A 34 6.20 41.13 -6.11
C LEU A 34 5.17 40.37 -6.99
N THR A 35 3.92 40.28 -6.57
CA THR A 35 2.89 39.45 -7.21
C THR A 35 2.69 39.82 -8.69
N LYS A 36 2.75 41.12 -9.01
CA LYS A 36 2.56 41.64 -10.39
C LYS A 36 3.86 41.84 -11.17
N ASN A 37 4.99 41.34 -10.68
CA ASN A 37 6.25 41.41 -11.44
C ASN A 37 6.23 40.51 -12.68
N GLY A 38 7.20 40.68 -13.58
CA GLY A 38 7.41 39.75 -14.69
C GLY A 38 7.94 38.41 -14.18
N TRP A 39 7.14 37.35 -14.26
CA TRP A 39 7.51 36.00 -13.86
C TRP A 39 7.71 35.09 -15.08
N GLY A 40 8.79 34.29 -15.05
CA GLY A 40 9.04 33.23 -16.02
C GLY A 40 8.51 31.89 -15.52
N HIS A 41 7.92 31.10 -16.41
CA HIS A 41 7.40 29.76 -16.09
C HIS A 41 8.16 28.68 -16.85
N GLN A 42 8.57 27.64 -16.13
CA GLN A 42 9.08 26.42 -16.73
C GLN A 42 8.27 25.23 -16.20
N VAL A 43 7.62 24.52 -17.12
CA VAL A 43 6.90 23.28 -16.81
C VAL A 43 7.88 22.11 -16.81
N GLY A 44 7.83 21.32 -15.73
CA GLY A 44 8.63 20.11 -15.57
C GLY A 44 10.13 20.35 -15.37
N LEU A 45 10.85 19.26 -15.13
CA LEU A 45 12.29 19.23 -14.94
C LEU A 45 13.01 18.93 -16.26
N ASN A 46 14.25 19.40 -16.41
CA ASN A 46 15.04 19.11 -17.61
C ASN A 46 15.24 17.61 -17.84
N GLY A 47 15.42 16.83 -16.77
CA GLY A 47 15.52 15.36 -16.85
C GLY A 47 14.24 14.69 -17.35
N GLU A 48 13.06 15.26 -17.03
CA GLU A 48 11.79 14.76 -17.57
C GLU A 48 11.66 15.05 -19.07
N LYS A 49 12.08 16.24 -19.52
CA LYS A 49 12.02 16.64 -20.93
C LYS A 49 12.84 15.72 -21.85
N VAL A 50 14.02 15.31 -21.40
CA VAL A 50 14.88 14.36 -22.15
C VAL A 50 14.63 12.91 -21.77
N GLN A 51 13.65 12.64 -20.91
CA GLN A 51 13.26 11.30 -20.45
C GLN A 51 14.43 10.47 -19.92
N VAL A 52 15.25 11.02 -19.02
CA VAL A 52 16.43 10.32 -18.44
C VAL A 52 16.12 8.98 -17.77
N PHE A 53 14.83 8.69 -17.52
CA PHE A 53 14.33 7.44 -16.97
C PHE A 53 14.21 6.29 -17.98
N ASN A 54 14.50 6.51 -19.28
CA ASN A 54 14.67 5.46 -20.29
C ASN A 54 16.11 5.42 -20.83
N GLU A 55 16.46 4.34 -21.55
CA GLU A 55 17.82 4.08 -22.04
C GLU A 55 18.31 5.13 -23.04
N GLU A 56 17.43 5.59 -23.94
CA GLU A 56 17.76 6.59 -24.96
C GLU A 56 17.98 7.98 -24.36
N GLY A 57 17.13 8.39 -23.41
CA GLY A 57 17.20 9.65 -22.69
C GLY A 57 18.39 9.72 -21.74
N SER A 58 18.70 8.61 -21.08
CA SER A 58 19.85 8.48 -20.18
C SER A 58 21.19 8.76 -20.88
N LYS A 59 21.32 8.44 -22.18
CA LYS A 59 22.51 8.72 -22.99
C LYS A 59 22.70 10.20 -23.34
N GLN A 60 21.68 11.03 -23.17
CA GLN A 60 21.73 12.47 -23.49
C GLN A 60 22.29 13.32 -22.35
N VAL A 61 22.58 12.71 -21.20
CA VAL A 61 23.10 13.39 -20.01
C VAL A 61 24.41 12.76 -19.54
N GLN A 62 25.20 13.53 -18.79
CA GLN A 62 26.40 13.01 -18.16
C GLN A 62 26.11 12.54 -16.74
N TRP A 63 26.31 11.26 -16.50
CA TRP A 63 26.22 10.66 -15.17
C TRP A 63 27.57 10.70 -14.47
N SER A 64 27.53 10.79 -13.15
CA SER A 64 28.71 10.72 -12.29
C SER A 64 28.44 9.81 -11.11
N GLU A 65 29.49 9.19 -10.57
CA GLU A 65 29.36 8.36 -9.38
C GLU A 65 28.81 9.18 -8.20
N SER A 66 27.82 8.60 -7.51
CA SER A 66 27.33 9.18 -6.27
C SER A 66 28.26 8.83 -5.12
N LYS A 67 28.73 9.84 -4.39
CA LYS A 67 29.48 9.72 -3.13
C LYS A 67 28.87 10.67 -2.13
N GLY A 68 28.38 10.15 -1.00
CA GLY A 68 27.68 10.91 0.02
C GLY A 68 26.32 11.43 -0.42
N ALA A 69 25.64 12.12 0.49
CA ALA A 69 24.37 12.78 0.21
C ALA A 69 24.51 13.84 -0.89
N LYS A 70 23.63 13.82 -1.89
CA LYS A 70 23.53 14.88 -2.89
C LYS A 70 22.48 15.91 -2.48
N LYS A 71 22.49 17.04 -3.18
CA LYS A 71 21.50 18.10 -3.00
C LYS A 71 20.13 17.66 -3.54
N ALA A 72 19.09 18.39 -3.15
CA ALA A 72 17.76 18.29 -3.74
C ALA A 72 17.78 18.38 -5.27
N LEU A 73 16.78 17.78 -5.92
CA LEU A 73 16.63 17.70 -7.38
C LEU A 73 17.77 16.93 -8.06
N THR A 74 18.10 15.76 -7.53
CA THR A 74 19.11 14.85 -8.10
C THR A 74 18.44 13.66 -8.77
N TRP A 75 18.97 13.26 -9.92
CA TRP A 75 18.61 12.00 -10.57
C TRP A 75 19.66 10.94 -10.24
N TYR A 76 19.21 9.75 -9.85
CA TYR A 76 20.03 8.58 -9.64
C TYR A 76 19.64 7.50 -10.63
N ASN A 77 20.60 6.69 -11.05
CA ASN A 77 20.32 5.48 -11.80
C ASN A 77 21.21 4.33 -11.34
N THR A 78 20.76 3.11 -11.62
CA THR A 78 21.53 1.88 -11.47
C THR A 78 20.89 0.76 -12.29
N TYR A 79 21.52 -0.41 -12.30
CA TYR A 79 20.96 -1.64 -12.84
C TYR A 79 20.78 -2.69 -11.74
N PHE A 80 19.73 -3.49 -11.85
CA PHE A 80 19.51 -4.64 -10.97
C PHE A 80 18.97 -5.85 -11.72
N ASP A 81 19.25 -7.04 -11.20
CA ASP A 81 18.69 -8.30 -11.69
C ASP A 81 17.39 -8.62 -10.97
N ALA A 82 16.46 -9.29 -11.65
CA ALA A 82 15.18 -9.63 -11.03
C ALA A 82 15.41 -10.62 -9.89
N PRO A 83 14.80 -10.41 -8.70
CA PRO A 83 14.83 -11.41 -7.64
C PRO A 83 14.27 -12.74 -8.13
N GLU A 84 14.81 -13.84 -7.62
CA GLU A 84 14.31 -15.18 -7.93
C GLU A 84 12.83 -15.36 -7.54
N GLY A 85 12.19 -16.38 -8.12
CA GLY A 85 10.81 -16.74 -7.81
C GLY A 85 9.73 -15.88 -8.47
N ASN A 86 8.49 -16.07 -8.01
CA ASN A 86 7.27 -15.45 -8.56
C ASN A 86 6.60 -14.48 -7.58
N GLU A 87 7.19 -14.28 -6.41
CA GLU A 87 6.73 -13.41 -5.35
C GLU A 87 6.62 -11.96 -5.85
N PRO A 88 5.64 -11.17 -5.39
CA PRO A 88 5.61 -9.73 -5.71
C PRO A 88 6.92 -9.05 -5.32
N VAL A 89 7.34 -8.07 -6.12
CA VAL A 89 8.57 -7.29 -5.87
C VAL A 89 8.19 -5.90 -5.38
N ALA A 90 9.01 -5.37 -4.48
CA ALA A 90 8.96 -3.98 -4.06
C ALA A 90 10.37 -3.40 -3.99
N ILE A 91 10.44 -2.07 -4.03
CA ILE A 91 11.65 -1.32 -3.71
C ILE A 91 11.43 -0.63 -2.37
N ARG A 92 12.35 -0.85 -1.44
CA ARG A 92 12.38 -0.17 -0.15
C ARG A 92 13.28 1.05 -0.27
N MET A 93 12.74 2.22 0.01
CA MET A 93 13.39 3.50 -0.25
C MET A 93 14.10 4.07 1.00
N THR A 94 14.67 3.21 1.84
CA THR A 94 15.37 3.65 3.07
C THR A 94 16.46 4.66 2.73
N GLY A 95 16.55 5.73 3.52
CA GLY A 95 17.53 6.80 3.32
C GLY A 95 17.17 7.85 2.26
N MET A 96 16.07 7.65 1.52
CA MET A 96 15.56 8.60 0.53
C MET A 96 14.58 9.60 1.14
N GLY A 97 14.20 10.63 0.37
CA GLY A 97 13.30 11.69 0.80
C GLY A 97 11.98 11.65 0.04
N LYS A 98 11.87 12.46 -1.00
CA LYS A 98 10.65 12.62 -1.81
C LYS A 98 11.00 12.57 -3.29
N GLY A 99 10.19 11.92 -4.10
CA GLY A 99 10.35 12.01 -5.54
C GLY A 99 9.59 10.96 -6.31
N MET A 100 10.23 10.40 -7.34
CA MET A 100 9.61 9.50 -8.31
C MET A 100 10.55 8.37 -8.70
N ILE A 101 9.98 7.20 -8.99
CA ILE A 101 10.73 5.99 -9.33
C ILE A 101 10.28 5.46 -10.69
N TRP A 102 11.24 5.00 -11.49
CA TRP A 102 11.02 4.33 -12.76
C TRP A 102 11.83 3.04 -12.85
N VAL A 103 11.23 2.03 -13.48
CA VAL A 103 11.88 0.76 -13.81
C VAL A 103 11.68 0.49 -15.30
N ASN A 104 12.78 0.36 -16.05
CA ASN A 104 12.79 0.16 -17.50
C ASN A 104 11.91 1.19 -18.25
N GLY A 105 12.04 2.48 -17.93
CA GLY A 105 11.25 3.56 -18.53
C GLY A 105 9.82 3.71 -18.01
N LYS A 106 9.33 2.77 -17.19
CA LYS A 106 7.95 2.78 -16.66
C LYS A 106 7.93 3.35 -15.24
N SER A 107 7.14 4.39 -15.02
CA SER A 107 6.94 4.95 -13.68
C SER A 107 6.23 3.93 -12.78
N ILE A 108 6.75 3.72 -11.57
CA ILE A 108 6.09 2.92 -10.53
C ILE A 108 5.44 3.79 -9.45
N GLY A 109 5.54 5.11 -9.57
CA GLY A 109 4.88 6.08 -8.71
C GLY A 109 5.82 7.05 -7.99
N ARG A 110 5.23 7.81 -7.07
CA ARG A 110 5.94 8.75 -6.19
C ARG A 110 6.40 8.04 -4.94
N HIS A 111 7.58 8.40 -4.43
CA HIS A 111 7.99 8.08 -3.07
C HIS A 111 7.98 9.31 -2.18
N TRP A 112 7.65 9.12 -0.91
CA TRP A 112 7.69 10.19 0.08
C TRP A 112 8.00 9.66 1.48
N MET A 113 9.27 9.31 1.70
CA MET A 113 9.81 8.77 2.94
C MET A 113 9.82 9.79 4.08
N SER A 114 10.00 11.08 3.77
CA SER A 114 9.95 12.17 4.74
C SER A 114 8.54 12.54 5.19
N PHE A 115 7.49 11.98 4.56
CA PHE A 115 6.11 12.13 5.03
C PHE A 115 5.80 11.10 6.12
N LEU A 116 5.92 11.56 7.37
CA LEU A 116 5.85 10.71 8.55
C LEU A 116 4.42 10.62 9.12
N SER A 117 4.09 9.45 9.64
CA SER A 117 2.94 9.22 10.51
C SER A 117 3.12 9.91 11.87
N PRO A 118 2.07 10.01 12.71
CA PRO A 118 2.20 10.50 14.09
C PRO A 118 3.18 9.70 14.96
N LEU A 119 3.56 8.49 14.54
CA LEU A 119 4.56 7.65 15.20
C LEU A 119 5.99 7.92 14.73
N GLY A 120 6.21 8.92 13.87
CA GLY A 120 7.53 9.27 13.33
C GLY A 120 8.05 8.30 12.27
N GLN A 121 7.22 7.39 11.76
CA GLN A 121 7.59 6.43 10.72
C GLN A 121 7.09 6.89 9.35
N PRO A 122 7.83 6.63 8.25
CA PRO A 122 7.36 6.88 6.89
C PRO A 122 5.99 6.26 6.65
N THR A 123 5.06 7.03 6.09
CA THR A 123 3.72 6.54 5.75
C THR A 123 3.72 5.42 4.73
N GLN A 124 4.72 5.40 3.84
CA GLN A 124 5.01 4.32 2.92
C GLN A 124 6.53 4.19 2.73
N SER A 125 7.08 3.02 3.07
CA SER A 125 8.51 2.72 2.91
C SER A 125 8.82 1.80 1.72
N GLU A 126 7.83 1.00 1.31
CA GLU A 126 7.94 -0.01 0.26
C GLU A 126 7.00 0.32 -0.90
N TYR A 127 7.55 0.31 -2.11
CA TYR A 127 6.87 0.71 -3.34
C TYR A 127 6.83 -0.47 -4.30
N HIS A 128 5.64 -0.84 -4.76
CA HIS A 128 5.46 -2.04 -5.57
C HIS A 128 6.11 -1.91 -6.97
N ILE A 129 6.88 -2.93 -7.36
CA ILE A 129 7.37 -3.10 -8.73
C ILE A 129 6.58 -4.25 -9.38
N PRO A 130 5.73 -3.97 -10.40
CA PRO A 130 5.07 -5.03 -11.14
C PRO A 130 6.08 -5.97 -11.79
N ARG A 131 5.92 -7.29 -11.60
CA ARG A 131 6.80 -8.30 -12.23
C ARG A 131 6.85 -8.17 -13.77
N SER A 132 5.78 -7.69 -14.40
CA SER A 132 5.73 -7.43 -15.84
C SER A 132 6.55 -6.23 -16.31
N PHE A 133 7.11 -5.43 -15.39
CA PHE A 133 7.97 -4.30 -15.71
C PHE A 133 9.46 -4.70 -15.74
N ILE A 134 9.82 -5.87 -15.21
CA ILE A 134 11.21 -6.32 -15.08
C ILE A 134 11.54 -7.48 -16.01
N LYS A 135 12.77 -7.48 -16.50
CA LYS A 135 13.48 -8.53 -17.24
C LYS A 135 14.29 -9.39 -16.26
N PRO A 136 14.77 -10.59 -16.65
CA PRO A 136 15.61 -11.42 -15.78
C PRO A 136 16.86 -10.70 -15.26
N THR A 137 17.54 -9.93 -16.11
CA THR A 137 18.75 -9.19 -15.75
C THR A 137 18.72 -7.78 -16.33
N GLN A 138 19.61 -6.91 -15.86
CA GLN A 138 19.87 -5.58 -16.43
C GLN A 138 18.59 -4.71 -16.50
N ASN A 139 17.88 -4.61 -15.38
CA ASN A 139 16.74 -3.70 -15.23
C ASN A 139 17.24 -2.30 -14.90
N PHE A 140 16.91 -1.33 -15.73
CA PHE A 140 17.31 0.05 -15.53
C PHE A 140 16.40 0.71 -14.49
N LEU A 141 16.96 1.06 -13.34
CA LEU A 141 16.27 1.76 -12.25
C LEU A 141 16.68 3.22 -12.28
N VAL A 142 15.71 4.12 -12.27
CA VAL A 142 15.94 5.57 -12.16
C VAL A 142 15.09 6.14 -11.03
N VAL A 143 15.70 7.00 -10.22
CA VAL A 143 15.04 7.71 -9.11
C VAL A 143 15.30 9.20 -9.28
N LEU A 144 14.22 9.99 -9.34
CA LEU A 144 14.29 11.42 -9.11
C LEU A 144 14.11 11.65 -7.61
N GLU A 145 15.03 12.39 -7.01
CA GLU A 145 15.00 12.74 -5.59
C GLU A 145 14.95 14.27 -5.44
N GLU A 146 13.88 14.76 -4.82
CA GLU A 146 13.55 16.17 -4.61
C GLU A 146 14.13 16.73 -3.31
N GLU A 147 14.67 15.88 -2.43
CA GLU A 147 15.27 16.27 -1.15
C GLU A 147 16.76 15.85 -1.08
N PRO A 148 17.56 16.38 -0.15
CA PRO A 148 18.92 15.87 0.06
C PRO A 148 18.89 14.43 0.59
N ALA A 149 19.49 13.48 -0.13
CA ALA A 149 19.51 12.07 0.26
C ALA A 149 20.70 11.30 -0.35
N GLU A 150 20.92 10.08 0.13
CA GLU A 150 21.93 9.14 -0.37
C GLU A 150 21.30 7.75 -0.66
N PRO A 151 21.47 7.18 -1.87
CA PRO A 151 20.73 6.00 -2.30
C PRO A 151 21.28 4.65 -1.80
N ASN A 152 22.31 4.64 -0.95
CA ASN A 152 23.03 3.41 -0.58
C ASN A 152 22.19 2.40 0.21
N SER A 153 21.09 2.83 0.82
CA SER A 153 20.20 1.99 1.62
C SER A 153 18.93 1.55 0.87
N ILE A 154 18.84 1.83 -0.44
CA ILE A 154 17.74 1.34 -1.27
C ILE A 154 17.90 -0.16 -1.49
N GLU A 155 16.81 -0.91 -1.33
CA GLU A 155 16.81 -2.36 -1.48
C GLU A 155 15.69 -2.82 -2.41
N ILE A 156 15.97 -3.81 -3.27
CA ILE A 156 14.94 -4.56 -3.98
C ILE A 156 14.59 -5.77 -3.12
N VAL A 157 13.31 -5.90 -2.77
CA VAL A 157 12.82 -6.94 -1.87
C VAL A 157 11.69 -7.72 -2.50
N THR A 158 11.58 -9.00 -2.16
CA THR A 158 10.40 -9.82 -2.44
C THR A 158 9.42 -9.76 -1.28
N VAL A 159 8.15 -9.62 -1.59
CA VAL A 159 7.07 -9.59 -0.59
C VAL A 159 6.56 -11.01 -0.37
N ASN A 160 6.95 -11.61 0.76
CA ASN A 160 6.39 -12.87 1.22
C ASN A 160 5.23 -12.62 2.18
N ARG A 161 4.03 -13.06 1.78
CA ARG A 161 2.83 -12.94 2.62
C ARG A 161 2.57 -14.23 3.36
N ASP A 162 3.37 -14.48 4.39
CA ASP A 162 3.18 -15.65 5.27
C ASP A 162 2.03 -15.43 6.23
N THR A 163 1.75 -14.19 6.62
CA THR A 163 0.59 -13.86 7.45
C THR A 163 -0.56 -13.38 6.57
N ILE A 164 -1.69 -14.07 6.63
CA ILE A 164 -2.94 -13.63 5.98
C ILE A 164 -4.01 -13.39 7.05
N CYS A 165 -4.88 -12.41 6.78
CA CYS A 165 -5.88 -11.98 7.74
C CYS A 165 -7.26 -11.80 7.09
N SER A 166 -8.29 -11.88 7.91
CA SER A 166 -9.66 -11.49 7.58
C SER A 166 -10.25 -10.71 8.74
N PHE A 167 -10.99 -9.63 8.46
CA PHE A 167 -11.70 -8.84 9.44
C PHE A 167 -13.11 -8.57 8.91
N ILE A 168 -14.07 -9.38 9.34
CA ILE A 168 -15.42 -9.39 8.77
C ILE A 168 -16.47 -9.35 9.88
N THR A 169 -17.53 -8.60 9.65
CA THR A 169 -18.61 -8.38 10.61
C THR A 169 -19.87 -9.12 10.20
N GLU A 170 -20.76 -9.42 11.15
CA GLU A 170 -22.05 -10.10 10.89
C GLU A 170 -22.95 -9.39 9.86
N TYR A 171 -22.75 -8.09 9.63
CA TYR A 171 -23.52 -7.30 8.66
C TYR A 171 -22.86 -7.19 7.28
N HIS A 172 -21.68 -7.80 7.07
CA HIS A 172 -21.12 -7.81 5.72
C HIS A 172 -22.03 -8.59 4.78
N PRO A 173 -22.25 -8.09 3.56
CA PRO A 173 -23.00 -8.85 2.59
C PRO A 173 -22.26 -10.15 2.26
N PRO A 174 -22.98 -11.22 1.94
CA PRO A 174 -22.37 -12.44 1.44
C PRO A 174 -21.60 -12.23 0.14
N ASN A 175 -20.71 -13.17 -0.20
CA ASN A 175 -19.91 -13.10 -1.41
C ASN A 175 -20.80 -12.93 -2.66
N VAL A 176 -20.42 -12.01 -3.56
CA VAL A 176 -21.13 -11.75 -4.82
C VAL A 176 -21.32 -13.00 -5.68
N LYS A 177 -20.42 -13.99 -5.58
CA LYS A 177 -20.51 -15.28 -6.27
C LYS A 177 -21.65 -16.17 -5.76
N SER A 178 -22.24 -15.84 -4.61
CA SER A 178 -23.40 -16.54 -4.05
C SER A 178 -24.71 -16.16 -4.74
N TRP A 179 -24.65 -15.25 -5.73
CA TRP A 179 -25.80 -14.75 -6.46
C TRP A 179 -25.62 -15.03 -7.96
N ALA A 180 -26.68 -15.49 -8.62
CA ALA A 180 -26.75 -15.62 -10.07
C ALA A 180 -27.90 -14.77 -10.61
N ARG A 181 -27.75 -14.32 -11.84
CA ARG A 181 -28.82 -13.59 -12.54
C ARG A 181 -29.51 -14.55 -13.50
N GLN A 182 -30.80 -14.79 -13.27
CA GLN A 182 -31.64 -15.59 -14.17
C GLN A 182 -32.86 -14.76 -14.55
N ASN A 183 -33.10 -14.57 -15.86
CA ASN A 183 -34.20 -13.76 -16.38
C ASN A 183 -34.26 -12.34 -15.77
N SER A 184 -33.11 -11.68 -15.67
CA SER A 184 -32.94 -10.37 -15.04
C SER A 184 -33.23 -10.28 -13.53
N VAL A 185 -33.55 -11.39 -12.87
CA VAL A 185 -33.76 -11.47 -11.42
C VAL A 185 -32.53 -12.06 -10.75
N PHE A 186 -32.05 -11.42 -9.67
CA PHE A 186 -31.01 -11.98 -8.83
C PHE A 186 -31.59 -13.09 -7.96
N ARG A 187 -30.97 -14.27 -8.02
CA ARG A 187 -31.32 -15.42 -7.20
C ARG A 187 -30.09 -15.91 -6.46
N PRO A 188 -30.24 -16.35 -5.20
CA PRO A 188 -29.16 -17.02 -4.52
C PRO A 188 -28.81 -18.32 -5.25
N VAL A 189 -27.52 -18.61 -5.40
CA VAL A 189 -27.01 -19.87 -5.98
C VAL A 189 -27.10 -21.01 -4.97
N LEU A 190 -27.11 -20.67 -3.67
CA LEU A 190 -27.16 -21.60 -2.55
C LEU A 190 -28.45 -21.38 -1.74
N ASP A 191 -29.01 -22.45 -1.17
CA ASP A 191 -30.23 -22.39 -0.35
C ASP A 191 -30.09 -21.47 0.88
N VAL A 192 -28.86 -21.30 1.38
CA VAL A 192 -28.58 -20.39 2.49
C VAL A 192 -27.36 -19.53 2.15
N VAL A 193 -27.60 -18.25 1.86
CA VAL A 193 -26.54 -17.28 1.62
C VAL A 193 -26.07 -16.72 2.95
N ARG A 194 -24.84 -17.06 3.38
CA ARG A 194 -24.27 -16.59 4.64
C ARG A 194 -22.97 -15.84 4.42
N THR A 195 -22.72 -14.88 5.29
CA THR A 195 -21.45 -14.17 5.40
C THR A 195 -20.39 -15.12 5.95
N SER A 196 -19.20 -15.09 5.35
CA SER A 196 -18.08 -15.95 5.76
C SER A 196 -16.75 -15.25 5.55
N ALA A 197 -15.76 -15.61 6.37
CA ALA A 197 -14.38 -15.22 6.16
C ALA A 197 -13.73 -16.21 5.20
N GLU A 198 -13.30 -15.73 4.04
CA GLU A 198 -12.55 -16.52 3.06
C GLU A 198 -11.05 -16.19 3.17
N LEU A 199 -10.24 -17.21 3.43
CA LEU A 199 -8.79 -17.10 3.52
C LEU A 199 -8.13 -18.01 2.48
N LYS A 200 -7.07 -17.50 1.83
CA LYS A 200 -6.27 -18.26 0.86
C LYS A 200 -4.79 -17.92 1.04
N CYS A 201 -3.99 -18.93 1.35
CA CYS A 201 -2.54 -18.81 1.42
C CYS A 201 -1.95 -18.63 0.01
N PRO A 202 -0.92 -17.80 -0.16
CA PRO A 202 -0.24 -17.64 -1.44
C PRO A 202 0.63 -18.86 -1.78
N ASN A 203 1.01 -19.01 -3.05
CA ASN A 203 2.03 -19.96 -3.52
C ASN A 203 1.83 -21.41 -3.02
N HIS A 204 0.59 -21.89 -2.97
CA HIS A 204 0.23 -23.23 -2.47
C HIS A 204 0.64 -23.55 -1.03
N LYS A 205 1.08 -22.54 -0.26
CA LYS A 205 1.33 -22.65 1.17
C LYS A 205 0.07 -23.12 1.90
N LYS A 206 0.25 -23.80 3.03
CA LYS A 206 -0.83 -24.26 3.91
C LYS A 206 -0.82 -23.45 5.19
N VAL A 207 -2.00 -23.28 5.78
CA VAL A 207 -2.13 -22.73 7.12
C VAL A 207 -1.47 -23.69 8.12
N VAL A 208 -0.42 -23.25 8.80
CA VAL A 208 0.29 -24.04 9.82
C VAL A 208 -0.02 -23.59 11.24
N ALA A 209 -0.53 -22.37 11.40
CA ALA A 209 -0.93 -21.85 12.71
C ALA A 209 -2.04 -20.81 12.57
N VAL A 210 -2.95 -20.79 13.55
CA VAL A 210 -3.85 -19.67 13.81
C VAL A 210 -3.21 -18.79 14.88
N GLU A 211 -2.64 -17.66 14.47
CA GLU A 211 -1.92 -16.75 15.36
C GLU A 211 -2.90 -15.93 16.21
N PHE A 212 -4.04 -15.56 15.62
CA PHE A 212 -5.10 -14.84 16.31
C PHE A 212 -6.47 -15.21 15.73
N ALA A 213 -7.47 -15.35 16.59
CA ALA A 213 -8.86 -15.45 16.19
C ALA A 213 -9.76 -14.89 17.30
N SER A 214 -10.69 -14.03 16.91
CA SER A 214 -11.66 -13.44 17.84
C SER A 214 -12.99 -13.27 17.14
N PHE A 215 -14.06 -13.76 17.77
CA PHE A 215 -15.43 -13.47 17.39
C PHE A 215 -16.12 -12.69 18.51
N GLY A 216 -16.23 -11.38 18.32
CA GLY A 216 -16.64 -10.43 19.36
C GLY A 216 -16.43 -8.98 18.90
N ASP A 217 -15.73 -8.17 19.67
CA ASP A 217 -15.38 -6.78 19.35
C ASP A 217 -13.85 -6.54 19.17
N PRO A 218 -13.13 -7.37 18.40
CA PRO A 218 -11.69 -7.19 18.18
C PRO A 218 -11.36 -5.84 17.54
N THR A 219 -10.15 -5.36 17.79
CA THR A 219 -9.61 -4.11 17.24
C THR A 219 -8.25 -4.33 16.59
N GLY A 220 -7.72 -3.31 15.91
CA GLY A 220 -6.42 -3.35 15.27
C GLY A 220 -6.48 -3.72 13.78
N SER A 221 -5.31 -3.96 13.20
CA SER A 221 -5.12 -4.31 11.80
C SER A 221 -4.37 -5.64 11.67
N CYS A 222 -4.31 -6.20 10.46
CA CYS A 222 -3.61 -7.46 10.21
C CYS A 222 -2.15 -7.38 10.72
N GLY A 223 -1.73 -8.34 11.54
CA GLY A 223 -0.42 -8.35 12.21
C GLY A 223 -0.42 -7.70 13.60
N SER A 224 -1.48 -6.97 13.98
CA SER A 224 -1.61 -6.27 15.26
C SER A 224 -3.00 -6.36 15.88
N TYR A 225 -3.76 -7.42 15.56
CA TYR A 225 -5.08 -7.60 16.15
C TYR A 225 -5.00 -7.76 17.67
N ALA A 226 -5.97 -7.15 18.35
CA ALA A 226 -6.15 -7.23 19.78
C ALA A 226 -7.56 -7.69 20.13
N LEU A 227 -7.67 -8.45 21.22
CA LEU A 227 -8.96 -8.79 21.81
C LEU A 227 -9.64 -7.50 22.29
N GLY A 228 -10.96 -7.41 22.08
CA GLY A 228 -11.78 -6.36 22.68
C GLY A 228 -12.31 -6.76 24.05
N LYS A 229 -13.39 -6.11 24.49
CA LYS A 229 -14.04 -6.41 25.78
C LYS A 229 -14.84 -7.71 25.72
N CYS A 230 -15.21 -8.12 24.52
CA CYS A 230 -15.93 -9.32 24.20
C CYS A 230 -15.12 -10.23 23.26
N ASN A 231 -15.07 -11.51 23.60
CA ASN A 231 -14.59 -12.54 22.68
C ASN A 231 -15.23 -13.90 22.99
N SER A 232 -15.54 -14.67 21.95
CA SER A 232 -15.82 -16.10 22.10
C SER A 232 -14.53 -16.87 22.47
N PRO A 233 -14.52 -17.67 23.55
CA PRO A 233 -13.35 -18.43 23.96
C PRO A 233 -12.97 -19.55 22.97
N VAL A 234 -13.91 -20.01 22.14
CA VAL A 234 -13.68 -21.08 21.15
C VAL A 234 -13.30 -20.54 19.76
N SER A 235 -13.16 -19.22 19.61
CA SER A 235 -12.87 -18.59 18.30
C SER A 235 -11.67 -19.20 17.59
N LYS A 236 -10.58 -19.45 18.33
CA LYS A 236 -9.36 -20.06 17.78
C LYS A 236 -9.57 -21.49 17.34
N GLU A 237 -10.18 -22.32 18.19
CA GLU A 237 -10.49 -23.72 17.89
C GLU A 237 -11.36 -23.84 16.62
N VAL A 238 -12.42 -23.03 16.53
CA VAL A 238 -13.31 -23.01 15.35
C VAL A 238 -12.53 -22.71 14.07
N VAL A 239 -11.63 -21.73 14.10
CA VAL A 239 -10.81 -21.36 12.93
C VAL A 239 -9.80 -22.46 12.60
N GLU A 240 -9.17 -23.07 13.60
CA GLU A 240 -8.23 -24.18 13.41
C GLU A 240 -8.92 -25.36 12.69
N GLN A 241 -10.13 -25.75 13.13
CA GLN A 241 -10.91 -26.81 12.48
C GLN A 241 -11.20 -26.52 11.00
N HIS A 242 -11.44 -25.25 10.65
CA HIS A 242 -11.75 -24.87 9.28
C HIS A 242 -10.51 -24.71 8.42
N CYS A 243 -9.40 -24.22 8.96
CA CYS A 243 -8.28 -23.68 8.19
C CYS A 243 -6.98 -24.49 8.29
N LEU A 244 -6.70 -25.14 9.42
CA LEU A 244 -5.39 -25.76 9.65
C LEU A 244 -5.10 -26.85 8.61
N GLY A 245 -3.88 -26.83 8.07
CA GLY A 245 -3.41 -27.75 7.02
C GLY A 245 -3.96 -27.51 5.61
N LYS A 246 -4.86 -26.53 5.42
CA LYS A 246 -5.47 -26.22 4.11
C LYS A 246 -4.78 -25.03 3.45
N THR A 247 -4.79 -25.00 2.12
CA THR A 247 -4.30 -23.87 1.31
C THR A 247 -5.33 -22.75 1.19
N SER A 248 -6.61 -23.08 1.38
CA SER A 248 -7.71 -22.14 1.47
C SER A 248 -8.79 -22.69 2.39
N CYS A 249 -9.49 -21.80 3.08
CA CYS A 249 -10.58 -22.15 3.98
C CYS A 249 -11.66 -21.07 3.99
N VAL A 250 -12.87 -21.49 4.38
CA VAL A 250 -14.03 -20.63 4.55
C VAL A 250 -14.54 -20.84 5.95
N VAL A 251 -14.60 -19.77 6.75
CA VAL A 251 -15.13 -19.81 8.12
C VAL A 251 -16.48 -19.09 8.13
N PRO A 252 -17.59 -19.81 8.34
CA PRO A 252 -18.92 -19.19 8.35
C PRO A 252 -19.08 -18.29 9.57
N ILE A 253 -19.73 -17.15 9.40
CA ILE A 253 -20.14 -16.30 10.52
C ILE A 253 -21.48 -16.81 11.04
N ASP A 254 -21.43 -17.66 12.07
CA ASP A 254 -22.62 -18.22 12.72
C ASP A 254 -22.46 -18.16 14.24
N ARG A 255 -23.33 -17.41 14.94
CA ARG A 255 -23.29 -17.29 16.41
C ARG A 255 -23.34 -18.64 17.12
N LYS A 256 -24.06 -19.63 16.58
CA LYS A 256 -24.16 -20.96 17.18
C LYS A 256 -22.82 -21.70 17.16
N LEU A 257 -22.01 -21.47 16.14
CA LEU A 257 -20.68 -22.08 16.00
C LEU A 257 -19.72 -21.55 17.08
N PHE A 258 -19.80 -20.25 17.39
CA PHE A 258 -18.87 -19.58 18.30
C PHE A 258 -19.34 -19.50 19.75
N PHE A 259 -20.65 -19.50 20.02
CA PHE A 259 -21.16 -19.35 21.39
C PHE A 259 -21.93 -20.58 21.89
N LYS A 260 -22.13 -21.61 21.05
CA LYS A 260 -22.93 -22.81 21.33
C LYS A 260 -24.29 -22.43 21.93
N ASN A 261 -24.39 -22.36 23.26
CA ASN A 261 -25.60 -22.02 24.02
C ASN A 261 -25.45 -20.88 25.05
N ASN A 262 -24.27 -20.26 25.19
CA ASN A 262 -24.03 -19.18 26.15
C ASN A 262 -23.22 -18.06 25.50
N ASP A 263 -23.94 -17.06 24.97
CA ASP A 263 -23.32 -15.87 24.43
C ASP A 263 -22.89 -14.95 25.57
N GLY A 264 -21.60 -14.97 25.90
CA GLY A 264 -21.00 -14.07 26.90
C GLY A 264 -20.97 -12.60 26.47
N CYS A 265 -21.47 -12.28 25.27
CA CYS A 265 -21.51 -10.94 24.72
C CYS A 265 -22.81 -10.67 23.96
N PRO A 266 -23.96 -10.62 24.66
CA PRO A 266 -25.21 -10.25 24.04
C PRO A 266 -25.17 -8.79 23.55
N ASP A 267 -26.05 -8.48 22.59
CA ASP A 267 -26.37 -7.10 22.15
C ASP A 267 -25.22 -6.27 21.55
N ILE A 268 -24.14 -6.91 21.12
CA ILE A 268 -23.10 -6.26 20.31
C ILE A 268 -23.13 -6.77 18.86
N LYS A 269 -22.63 -5.92 17.95
CA LYS A 269 -22.24 -6.33 16.60
C LYS A 269 -20.97 -7.18 16.70
N LYS A 270 -21.03 -8.44 16.28
CA LYS A 270 -19.86 -9.32 16.34
C LYS A 270 -19.04 -9.21 15.06
N THR A 271 -17.74 -9.33 15.25
CA THR A 271 -16.72 -9.28 14.21
C THR A 271 -15.83 -10.49 14.37
N LEU A 272 -15.65 -11.22 13.28
CA LEU A 272 -14.70 -12.31 13.14
C LEU A 272 -13.38 -11.73 12.58
N ALA A 273 -12.40 -11.59 13.46
CA ALA A 273 -11.03 -11.28 13.10
C ALA A 273 -10.20 -12.57 13.13
N ILE A 274 -9.50 -12.86 12.04
CA ILE A 274 -8.67 -14.06 11.87
C ILE A 274 -7.30 -13.63 11.37
N GLN A 275 -6.24 -14.17 11.97
CA GLN A 275 -4.87 -14.11 11.50
C GLN A 275 -4.27 -15.51 11.50
N VAL A 276 -3.77 -15.93 10.35
CA VAL A 276 -3.14 -17.24 10.20
C VAL A 276 -1.77 -17.12 9.54
N LYS A 277 -0.89 -18.06 9.88
CA LYS A 277 0.43 -18.22 9.28
C LYS A 277 0.39 -19.31 8.23
N CYS A 278 0.90 -18.99 7.06
CA CYS A 278 1.02 -19.82 5.87
C CYS A 278 2.49 -20.15 5.63
N THR A 279 2.82 -21.43 5.51
CA THR A 279 4.15 -21.90 5.06
C THR A 279 3.99 -23.02 4.04
N LEU A 280 5.09 -23.37 3.35
CA LEU A 280 5.10 -24.56 2.48
C LEU A 280 4.77 -25.83 3.29
#